data_AF-A0A4U0XDD8-F1
#
_entry.id   AF-A0A4U0XDD8-F1
#
_cell.length_a   1.000
_cell.length_b   1.000
_cell.length_c   1.000
_cell.angle_alpha   90.00
_cell.angle_beta   90.00
_cell.angle_gamma   90.00
#
_symmetry.space_group_name_H-M   'P 1'
#
loop_
_entity.id
_entity.type
_entity.pdbx_description
1 polymer ?
#
loop_
_entity_poly.entity_id
_entity_poly.type
_entity_poly.pdbx_seq_one_letter_code
_entity_poly.pdbx_strand_id
1 'polypeptide(L)'
;MAMHDYQFFDPRLGLLQEKETAWFRKENGIKAPLLEGEEDTMEQRVEDQALEQRTIDEAEPLTEEEIAEKERLSLHGFGDWNKRDFQQFVNGSAKYGRKAFDHIAMEVDSKDLKEVREYAAVFWKRYKEIGNWEKHYHAIVDGETRTQRVIEQREMLRRKMKMYRVPLQQLKLSYTVSTTNKKVYTEEEDRFLLVMLDKHGIDTEGLYEKLRDEIRESPLFRFDWFFLSRTPQELGRRCATLITTVTREMEGGSGKENKRVVEEVEEEDEEVEKPAPKKGRVSGGAAAKNKAVNGVKGTPNGNSRDASEDTVASAGAAKPKSRSRKK
;
A
#
# COMPACT_ATOMS: atom_id res chain seq x y z
N MET A 1 5.56 -33.01 -9.29
CA MET A 1 4.77 -31.92 -8.66
C MET A 1 5.79 -31.00 -8.03
N ALA A 2 5.78 -29.70 -8.34
CA ALA A 2 6.73 -28.79 -7.72
C ALA A 2 6.36 -28.63 -6.24
N MET A 3 7.25 -29.06 -5.34
CA MET A 3 7.07 -28.81 -3.91
C MET A 3 7.45 -27.38 -3.59
N HIS A 4 6.61 -26.72 -2.81
CA HIS A 4 6.88 -25.38 -2.32
C HIS A 4 7.11 -25.39 -0.81
N ASP A 5 7.97 -24.50 -0.36
CA ASP A 5 8.33 -24.29 1.05
C ASP A 5 7.11 -24.01 1.95
N TYR A 6 6.16 -23.20 1.47
CA TYR A 6 4.91 -22.89 2.16
C TYR A 6 3.95 -24.08 2.31
N GLN A 7 4.22 -25.22 1.67
CA GLN A 7 3.43 -26.45 1.80
C GLN A 7 3.96 -27.38 2.92
N PHE A 8 5.12 -27.06 3.51
CA PHE A 8 5.69 -27.75 4.68
C PHE A 8 5.82 -29.27 4.53
N PHE A 9 6.14 -29.76 3.33
CA PHE A 9 6.49 -31.17 3.13
C PHE A 9 7.72 -31.56 3.95
N ASP A 10 7.87 -32.86 4.20
CA ASP A 10 9.08 -33.41 4.83
C ASP A 10 10.26 -33.32 3.85
N PRO A 11 11.44 -32.84 4.27
CA PRO A 11 12.63 -32.78 3.41
C PRO A 11 13.00 -34.13 2.75
N ARG A 12 12.69 -35.25 3.41
CA ARG A 12 12.92 -36.60 2.86
C ARG A 12 12.11 -36.86 1.59
N LEU A 13 10.93 -36.24 1.44
CA LEU A 13 10.15 -36.34 0.20
C LEU A 13 10.87 -35.68 -0.97
N GLY A 14 11.60 -34.59 -0.72
CA GLY A 14 12.49 -33.94 -1.70
C GLY A 14 13.54 -34.90 -2.24
N LEU A 15 14.27 -35.55 -1.33
CA LEU A 15 15.33 -36.49 -1.70
C LEU A 15 14.81 -37.68 -2.52
N LEU A 16 13.64 -38.22 -2.15
CA LEU A 16 13.02 -39.32 -2.90
C LEU A 16 12.58 -38.90 -4.30
N GLN A 17 12.05 -37.67 -4.47
CA GLN A 17 11.70 -37.12 -5.78
C GLN A 17 12.93 -36.79 -6.63
N GLU A 18 14.02 -36.32 -6.02
CA GLU A 18 15.29 -36.09 -6.70
C GLU A 18 15.89 -37.40 -7.22
N LYS A 19 15.89 -38.46 -6.40
CA LYS A 19 16.33 -39.82 -6.79
C LYS A 19 15.51 -40.35 -7.98
N GLU A 20 14.19 -40.20 -7.94
CA GLU A 20 13.30 -40.59 -9.04
C GLU A 20 13.56 -39.79 -10.32
N THR A 21 13.77 -38.47 -10.18
CA THR A 21 14.06 -37.58 -11.31
C THR A 21 15.40 -37.92 -11.95
N ALA A 22 16.42 -38.21 -11.14
CA ALA A 22 17.73 -38.65 -11.61
C ALA A 22 17.65 -39.99 -12.34
N TRP A 23 16.91 -40.96 -11.79
CA TRP A 23 16.66 -42.24 -12.45
C TRP A 23 15.90 -42.07 -13.78
N PHE A 24 14.85 -41.26 -13.80
CA PHE A 24 14.09 -40.97 -15.02
C PHE A 24 14.98 -40.34 -16.11
N ARG A 25 15.90 -39.44 -15.73
CA ARG A 25 16.86 -38.85 -16.67
C ARG A 25 17.83 -39.90 -17.21
N LYS A 26 18.34 -40.80 -16.36
CA LYS A 26 19.21 -41.92 -16.76
C LYS A 26 18.50 -42.86 -17.74
N GLU A 27 17.27 -43.26 -17.43
CA GLU A 27 16.47 -44.17 -18.26
C GLU A 27 16.15 -43.57 -19.64
N ASN A 28 15.87 -42.27 -19.70
CA ASN A 28 15.55 -41.56 -20.94
C ASN A 28 16.78 -40.96 -21.67
N GLY A 29 18.00 -41.20 -21.16
CA GLY A 29 19.24 -40.69 -21.75
C GLY A 29 19.37 -39.15 -21.74
N ILE A 30 18.69 -38.48 -20.80
CA ILE A 30 18.70 -37.03 -20.64
C ILE A 30 19.94 -36.65 -19.83
N LYS A 31 20.88 -35.92 -20.45
CA LYS A 31 22.10 -35.43 -19.80
C LYS A 31 21.84 -34.17 -18.97
N ALA A 32 22.70 -33.94 -17.98
CA ALA A 32 22.70 -32.70 -17.21
C ALA A 32 22.95 -31.50 -18.14
N PRO A 33 22.02 -30.53 -18.23
CA PRO A 33 22.19 -29.34 -19.07
C PRO A 33 23.24 -28.40 -18.46
N LEU A 34 24.10 -27.81 -19.29
CA LEU A 34 24.99 -26.75 -18.85
C LEU A 34 24.17 -25.45 -18.73
N LEU A 35 24.10 -24.88 -17.53
CA LEU A 35 23.37 -23.62 -17.29
C LEU A 35 24.03 -22.46 -18.05
N GLU A 36 23.23 -21.58 -18.65
CA GLU A 36 23.69 -20.39 -19.37
C GLU A 36 24.11 -19.30 -18.35
N GLY A 37 25.22 -18.59 -18.59
CA GLY A 37 25.82 -17.69 -17.60
C GLY A 37 27.12 -17.03 -18.08
N GLU A 38 27.65 -16.12 -17.26
CA GLU A 38 28.84 -15.31 -17.56
C GLU A 38 30.14 -16.15 -17.66
N GLU A 39 31.11 -15.71 -18.46
CA GLU A 39 32.39 -16.41 -18.69
C GLU A 39 33.17 -16.64 -17.38
N ASP A 40 33.12 -15.69 -16.44
CA ASP A 40 33.82 -15.78 -15.14
C ASP A 40 33.28 -16.90 -14.23
N THR A 41 32.09 -17.44 -14.50
CA THR A 41 31.48 -18.57 -13.75
C THR A 41 31.56 -19.90 -14.49
N MET A 42 32.24 -19.94 -15.64
CA MET A 42 32.25 -21.11 -16.53
C MET A 42 32.82 -22.37 -15.86
N GLU A 43 33.90 -22.26 -15.10
CA GLU A 43 34.51 -23.41 -14.41
C GLU A 43 33.56 -24.05 -13.39
N GLN A 44 32.91 -23.23 -12.55
CA GLN A 44 31.92 -23.69 -11.56
C GLN A 44 30.73 -24.37 -12.23
N ARG A 45 30.21 -23.82 -13.33
CA ARG A 45 29.10 -24.41 -14.08
C ARG A 45 29.43 -25.78 -14.68
N VAL A 46 30.67 -25.96 -15.15
CA VAL A 46 31.14 -27.25 -15.68
C VAL A 46 31.31 -28.27 -14.55
N GLU A 47 31.82 -27.84 -13.39
CA GLU A 47 31.91 -28.70 -12.20
C GLU A 47 30.52 -29.13 -11.70
N ASP A 48 29.57 -28.21 -11.61
CA ASP A 48 28.18 -28.48 -11.23
C ASP A 48 27.50 -29.43 -12.21
N GLN A 49 27.70 -29.22 -13.52
CA GLN A 49 27.21 -30.13 -14.56
C GLN A 49 27.79 -31.54 -14.39
N ALA A 50 29.08 -31.66 -14.10
CA ALA A 50 29.73 -32.95 -13.88
C ALA A 50 29.24 -33.64 -12.60
N LEU A 51 28.91 -32.89 -11.55
CA LEU A 51 28.29 -33.44 -10.33
C LEU A 51 26.86 -33.93 -10.58
N GLU A 52 26.04 -33.14 -11.28
CA GLU A 52 24.68 -33.52 -11.64
C GLU A 52 24.68 -34.74 -12.58
N GLN A 53 25.59 -34.78 -13.55
CA GLN A 53 25.75 -35.94 -14.44
C GLN A 53 26.16 -37.19 -13.66
N ARG A 54 27.09 -37.09 -12.71
CA ARG A 54 27.43 -38.22 -11.82
C ARG A 54 26.21 -38.72 -11.04
N THR A 55 25.41 -37.80 -10.52
CA THR A 55 24.18 -38.14 -9.78
C THR A 55 23.17 -38.88 -10.68
N ILE A 56 23.03 -38.46 -11.94
CA ILE A 56 22.21 -39.15 -12.93
C ILE A 56 22.78 -40.54 -13.23
N ASP A 57 24.09 -40.66 -13.46
CA ASP A 57 24.73 -41.92 -13.84
C ASP A 57 24.69 -42.95 -12.70
N GLU A 58 24.82 -42.50 -11.45
CA GLU A 58 24.74 -43.32 -10.22
C GLU A 58 23.30 -43.56 -9.75
N ALA A 59 22.29 -42.93 -10.37
CA ALA A 59 20.90 -43.10 -9.95
C ALA A 59 20.44 -44.56 -10.05
N GLU A 60 19.66 -44.97 -9.04
CA GLU A 60 19.02 -46.28 -8.94
C GLU A 60 17.49 -46.10 -8.80
N PRO A 61 16.69 -47.07 -9.29
CA PRO A 61 15.24 -47.02 -9.11
C PRO A 61 14.88 -47.04 -7.61
N LEU A 62 13.77 -46.39 -7.28
CA LEU A 62 13.21 -46.45 -5.92
C LEU A 62 12.81 -47.89 -5.59
N THR A 63 13.18 -48.35 -4.40
CA THR A 63 12.73 -49.63 -3.85
C THR A 63 11.23 -49.59 -3.50
N GLU A 64 10.58 -50.75 -3.39
CA GLU A 64 9.15 -50.81 -3.00
C GLU A 64 8.88 -50.11 -1.65
N GLU A 65 9.82 -50.20 -0.70
CA GLU A 65 9.74 -49.51 0.59
C GLU A 65 9.82 -47.98 0.44
N GLU A 66 10.73 -47.49 -0.41
CA GLU A 66 10.87 -46.06 -0.70
C GLU A 66 9.66 -45.50 -1.45
N ILE A 67 9.03 -46.29 -2.34
CA ILE A 67 7.79 -45.90 -3.03
C ILE A 67 6.65 -45.75 -2.02
N ALA A 68 6.47 -46.73 -1.12
CA ALA A 68 5.46 -46.66 -0.08
C ALA A 68 5.71 -45.48 0.90
N GLU A 69 6.98 -45.22 1.24
CA GLU A 69 7.34 -44.07 2.06
C GLU A 69 7.05 -42.74 1.36
N LYS A 70 7.39 -42.62 0.08
CA LYS A 70 7.08 -41.43 -0.74
C LYS A 70 5.59 -41.16 -0.78
N GLU A 71 4.75 -42.18 -1.01
CA GLU A 71 3.30 -42.03 -0.99
C GLU A 71 2.80 -41.53 0.37
N ARG A 72 3.30 -42.14 1.46
CA ARG A 72 2.96 -41.70 2.82
C ARG A 72 3.37 -40.23 3.07
N LEU A 73 4.60 -39.86 2.73
CA LEU A 73 5.12 -38.50 2.93
C LEU A 73 4.40 -37.47 2.06
N SER A 74 3.94 -37.85 0.87
CA SER A 74 3.16 -36.98 -0.01
C SER A 74 1.80 -36.58 0.56
N LEU A 75 1.22 -37.42 1.44
CA LEU A 75 0.00 -37.12 2.19
C LEU A 75 0.26 -36.23 3.42
N HIS A 76 1.48 -36.25 3.96
CA HIS A 76 1.88 -35.49 5.14
C HIS A 76 2.45 -34.11 4.78
N GLY A 77 1.65 -33.32 4.06
CA GLY A 77 1.95 -31.92 3.76
C GLY A 77 0.72 -31.18 3.23
N PHE A 78 0.87 -29.89 3.00
CA PHE A 78 -0.22 -29.03 2.54
C PHE A 78 -0.22 -28.93 1.01
N GLY A 79 -0.36 -30.07 0.33
CA GLY A 79 -0.34 -30.14 -1.15
C GLY A 79 -1.45 -29.32 -1.82
N ASP A 80 -2.58 -29.18 -1.14
CA ASP A 80 -3.73 -28.39 -1.61
C ASP A 80 -3.57 -26.88 -1.40
N TRP A 81 -2.52 -26.44 -0.70
CA TRP A 81 -2.23 -25.02 -0.52
C TRP A 81 -1.41 -24.52 -1.70
N ASN A 82 -1.93 -23.49 -2.35
CA ASN A 82 -1.23 -22.80 -3.42
C ASN A 82 -0.62 -21.47 -2.92
N LYS A 83 0.19 -20.83 -3.78
CA LYS A 83 0.85 -19.56 -3.45
C LYS A 83 -0.12 -18.43 -3.11
N ARG A 84 -1.29 -18.38 -3.75
CA ARG A 84 -2.33 -17.37 -3.47
C ARG A 84 -2.92 -17.58 -2.07
N ASP A 85 -3.23 -18.82 -1.71
CA ASP A 85 -3.76 -19.17 -0.38
C ASP A 85 -2.77 -18.79 0.72
N PHE A 86 -1.49 -19.08 0.51
CA PHE A 86 -0.42 -18.68 1.43
C PHE A 86 -0.35 -17.15 1.61
N GLN A 87 -0.40 -16.38 0.51
CA GLN A 87 -0.38 -14.92 0.60
C GLN A 87 -1.65 -14.37 1.27
N GLN A 88 -2.83 -14.92 0.98
CA GLN A 88 -4.08 -14.56 1.65
C GLN A 88 -4.01 -14.88 3.15
N PHE A 89 -3.42 -16.02 3.54
CA PHE A 89 -3.23 -16.38 4.95
C PHE A 89 -2.30 -15.40 5.67
N VAL A 90 -1.17 -15.02 5.07
CA VAL A 90 -0.23 -14.02 5.63
C VAL A 90 -0.91 -12.66 5.76
N ASN A 91 -1.60 -12.20 4.72
CA ASN A 91 -2.30 -10.90 4.71
C ASN A 91 -3.47 -10.88 5.70
N GLY A 92 -4.26 -11.95 5.76
CA GLY A 92 -5.35 -12.10 6.72
C GLY A 92 -4.83 -12.14 8.16
N SER A 93 -3.73 -12.83 8.41
CA SER A 93 -3.07 -12.85 9.72
C SER A 93 -2.55 -11.46 10.12
N ALA A 94 -2.04 -10.68 9.17
CA ALA A 94 -1.62 -9.30 9.41
C ALA A 94 -2.80 -8.35 9.68
N LYS A 95 -3.94 -8.54 9.00
CA LYS A 95 -5.11 -7.64 9.08
C LYS A 95 -6.00 -7.91 10.28
N TYR A 96 -6.27 -9.18 10.60
CA TYR A 96 -7.20 -9.56 11.67
C TYR A 96 -6.49 -10.11 12.91
N GLY A 97 -5.18 -10.38 12.80
CA GLY A 97 -4.35 -10.94 13.85
C GLY A 97 -4.25 -12.48 13.79
N ARG A 98 -3.13 -13.03 14.26
CA ARG A 98 -2.76 -14.45 14.13
C ARG A 98 -3.71 -15.46 14.76
N LYS A 99 -4.65 -15.01 15.60
CA LYS A 99 -5.62 -15.87 16.32
C LYS A 99 -7.04 -15.76 15.75
N ALA A 100 -7.29 -14.81 14.86
CA ALA A 100 -8.62 -14.55 14.30
C ALA A 100 -8.92 -15.52 13.14
N PHE A 101 -8.91 -16.83 13.41
CA PHE A 101 -9.04 -17.86 12.38
C PHE A 101 -10.32 -17.73 11.55
N ASP A 102 -11.43 -17.31 12.16
CA ASP A 102 -12.70 -17.09 11.44
C ASP A 102 -12.56 -16.04 10.34
N HIS A 103 -11.94 -14.90 10.65
CA HIS A 103 -11.73 -13.83 9.68
C HIS A 103 -10.65 -14.19 8.65
N ILE A 104 -9.60 -14.92 9.06
CA ILE A 104 -8.56 -15.41 8.14
C ILE A 104 -9.17 -16.40 7.14
N ALA A 105 -10.04 -17.31 7.58
CA ALA A 105 -10.71 -18.26 6.69
C ALA A 105 -11.65 -17.57 5.70
N MET A 106 -12.31 -16.47 6.09
CA MET A 106 -13.09 -15.67 5.15
C MET A 106 -12.23 -14.96 4.08
N GLU A 107 -10.95 -14.70 4.35
CA GLU A 107 -10.02 -14.08 3.40
C GLU A 107 -9.35 -15.12 2.49
N VAL A 108 -9.19 -16.36 2.98
CA VAL A 108 -8.65 -17.50 2.22
C VAL A 108 -9.82 -18.25 1.59
N ASP A 109 -10.31 -17.73 0.46
CA ASP A 109 -11.53 -18.21 -0.23
C ASP A 109 -11.56 -19.72 -0.53
N SER A 110 -10.40 -20.37 -0.57
CA SER A 110 -10.22 -21.77 -0.99
C SER A 110 -10.14 -22.77 0.16
N LYS A 111 -10.14 -22.31 1.42
CA LYS A 111 -9.89 -23.16 2.60
C LYS A 111 -10.93 -22.98 3.68
N ASP A 112 -11.25 -24.08 4.35
CA ASP A 112 -12.13 -24.07 5.49
C ASP A 112 -11.42 -23.64 6.78
N LEU A 113 -12.19 -23.18 7.77
CA LEU A 113 -11.69 -22.79 9.09
C LEU A 113 -10.78 -23.84 9.74
N LYS A 114 -11.13 -25.12 9.58
CA LYS A 114 -10.36 -26.24 10.13
C LYS A 114 -8.99 -26.34 9.46
N GLU A 115 -8.95 -26.27 8.13
CA GLU A 115 -7.71 -26.34 7.34
C GLU A 115 -6.80 -25.15 7.65
N VAL A 116 -7.37 -23.95 7.75
CA VAL A 116 -6.63 -22.73 8.12
C VAL A 116 -6.02 -22.86 9.52
N ARG A 117 -6.74 -23.47 10.47
CA ARG A 117 -6.23 -23.68 11.83
C ARG A 117 -5.10 -24.70 11.88
N GLU A 118 -5.24 -25.80 11.15
CA GLU A 118 -4.20 -26.84 11.02
C GLU A 118 -2.95 -26.27 10.36
N TYR A 119 -3.12 -25.52 9.26
CA TYR A 119 -2.04 -24.81 8.58
C TYR A 119 -1.35 -23.81 9.50
N ALA A 120 -2.11 -22.95 10.19
CA ALA A 120 -1.57 -21.96 11.11
C ALA A 120 -0.71 -22.59 12.21
N ALA A 121 -1.14 -23.74 12.76
CA ALA A 121 -0.41 -24.44 13.81
C ALA A 121 0.96 -24.95 13.32
N VAL A 122 1.06 -25.39 12.07
CA VAL A 122 2.34 -25.81 11.47
C VAL A 122 3.16 -24.60 11.03
N PHE A 123 2.53 -23.61 10.40
CA PHE A 123 3.16 -22.36 9.98
C PHE A 123 3.92 -21.72 11.14
N TRP A 124 3.29 -21.47 12.28
CA TRP A 124 3.97 -20.83 13.41
C TRP A 124 5.10 -21.66 14.03
N LYS A 125 5.12 -22.98 13.82
CA LYS A 125 6.22 -23.85 14.26
C LYS A 125 7.39 -23.88 13.27
N ARG A 126 7.09 -23.87 11.96
CA ARG A 126 8.05 -24.11 10.87
C ARG A 126 8.25 -22.94 9.92
N TYR A 127 7.71 -21.74 10.20
CA TYR A 127 7.75 -20.59 9.29
C TYR A 127 9.18 -20.19 8.84
N LYS A 128 10.21 -20.48 9.64
CA LYS A 128 11.62 -20.20 9.31
C LYS A 128 12.16 -21.02 8.13
N GLU A 129 11.47 -22.10 7.76
CA GLU A 129 11.82 -22.92 6.59
C GLU A 129 11.39 -22.27 5.28
N ILE A 130 10.49 -21.28 5.33
CA ILE A 130 10.02 -20.54 4.16
C ILE A 130 11.09 -19.54 3.72
N GLY A 131 11.34 -19.47 2.41
CA GLY A 131 12.18 -18.43 1.82
C GLY A 131 11.61 -17.04 2.10
N ASN A 132 12.47 -16.10 2.50
CA ASN A 132 12.05 -14.75 2.91
C ASN A 132 11.04 -14.72 4.08
N TRP A 133 11.10 -15.70 4.99
CA TRP A 133 10.22 -15.75 6.17
C TRP A 133 10.25 -14.47 7.01
N GLU A 134 11.38 -13.77 7.09
CA GLU A 134 11.50 -12.51 7.85
C GLU A 134 10.52 -11.46 7.34
N LYS A 135 10.41 -11.31 6.01
CA LYS A 135 9.48 -10.37 5.39
C LYS A 135 8.03 -10.72 5.75
N HIS A 136 7.67 -11.99 5.68
CA HIS A 136 6.32 -12.46 6.03
C HIS A 136 6.02 -12.29 7.51
N TYR A 137 6.98 -12.61 8.38
CA TYR A 137 6.87 -12.45 9.81
C TYR A 137 6.70 -10.98 10.21
N HIS A 138 7.55 -10.08 9.69
CA HIS A 138 7.46 -8.65 9.96
C HIS A 138 6.14 -8.07 9.45
N ALA A 139 5.70 -8.44 8.24
CA ALA A 139 4.40 -8.01 7.72
C ALA A 139 3.23 -8.37 8.65
N ILE A 140 3.24 -9.57 9.25
CA ILE A 140 2.21 -10.00 10.21
C ILE A 140 2.32 -9.19 11.51
N VAL A 141 3.51 -9.05 12.08
CA VAL A 141 3.72 -8.32 13.34
C VAL A 141 3.38 -6.84 13.20
N ASP A 142 3.78 -6.20 12.10
CA ASP A 142 3.48 -4.79 11.83
C ASP A 142 1.97 -4.58 11.62
N GLY A 143 1.31 -5.51 10.92
CA GLY A 143 -0.15 -5.51 10.75
C GLY A 143 -0.90 -5.66 12.06
N GLU A 144 -0.47 -6.58 12.93
CA GLU A 144 -1.03 -6.77 14.27
C GLU A 144 -0.85 -5.51 15.13
N THR A 145 0.34 -4.92 15.10
CA THR A 145 0.65 -3.69 15.85
C THR A 145 -0.22 -2.53 15.37
N ARG A 146 -0.42 -2.39 14.05
CA ARG A 146 -1.32 -1.38 13.47
C ARG A 146 -2.76 -1.59 13.90
N THR A 147 -3.26 -2.83 13.85
CA THR A 147 -4.63 -3.18 14.24
C THR A 147 -4.84 -2.91 15.74
N GLN A 148 -3.90 -3.32 16.57
CA GLN A 148 -3.91 -3.08 18.01
C GLN A 148 -3.94 -1.58 18.33
N ARG A 149 -3.14 -0.78 17.62
CA ARG A 149 -3.13 0.68 17.76
C ARG A 149 -4.48 1.31 17.41
N VAL A 150 -5.16 0.84 16.37
CA VAL A 150 -6.50 1.33 16.00
C VAL A 150 -7.53 0.99 17.09
N ILE A 151 -7.46 -0.22 17.67
CA ILE A 151 -8.32 -0.62 18.79
C ILE A 151 -8.09 0.30 20.00
N GLU A 152 -6.84 0.53 20.36
CA GLU A 152 -6.47 1.43 21.47
C GLU A 152 -6.94 2.87 21.23
N GLN A 153 -6.75 3.40 20.03
CA GLN A 153 -7.26 4.72 19.63
C GLN A 153 -8.78 4.81 19.76
N ARG A 154 -9.51 3.78 19.32
CA ARG A 154 -10.97 3.70 19.45
C ARG A 154 -11.40 3.69 20.91
N GLU A 155 -10.73 2.92 21.77
CA GLU A 155 -11.01 2.90 23.20
C GLU A 155 -10.71 4.24 23.89
N MET A 156 -9.59 4.88 23.54
CA MET A 156 -9.22 6.19 24.06
C MET A 156 -10.23 7.26 23.65
N LEU A 157 -10.62 7.28 22.37
CA LEU A 157 -11.66 8.18 21.86
C LEU A 157 -12.96 7.98 22.63
N ARG A 158 -13.40 6.72 22.77
CA ARG A 158 -14.62 6.39 23.51
C ARG A 158 -14.56 6.82 24.97
N ARG A 159 -13.40 6.67 25.62
CA ARG A 159 -13.17 7.10 27.00
C ARG A 159 -13.24 8.63 27.11
N LYS A 160 -12.63 9.35 26.17
CA LYS A 160 -12.68 10.82 26.08
C LYS A 160 -14.11 11.31 25.88
N MET A 161 -14.90 10.68 25.01
CA MET A 161 -16.32 11.02 24.81
C MET A 161 -17.13 10.87 26.09
N LYS A 162 -16.91 9.80 26.86
CA LYS A 162 -17.61 9.54 28.13
C LYS A 162 -17.31 10.56 29.24
N MET A 163 -16.26 11.37 29.13
CA MET A 163 -15.96 12.44 30.10
C MET A 163 -16.96 13.59 30.02
N TYR A 164 -17.71 13.72 28.92
CA TYR A 164 -18.62 14.81 28.67
C TYR A 164 -20.06 14.28 28.55
N ARG A 165 -21.02 15.00 29.15
CA ARG A 165 -22.45 14.66 29.02
C ARG A 165 -22.98 14.98 27.62
N VAL A 166 -22.50 16.09 27.04
CA VAL A 166 -22.85 16.53 25.69
C VAL A 166 -21.56 16.81 24.92
N PRO A 167 -20.88 15.76 24.40
CA PRO A 167 -19.56 15.90 23.79
C PRO A 167 -19.52 16.92 22.64
N LEU A 168 -20.56 16.98 21.81
CA LEU A 168 -20.63 17.91 20.67
C LEU A 168 -20.52 19.40 21.07
N GLN A 169 -20.97 19.74 22.28
CA GLN A 169 -20.93 21.13 22.79
C GLN A 169 -19.79 21.36 23.79
N GLN A 170 -19.41 20.33 24.56
CA GLN A 170 -18.58 20.47 25.76
C GLN A 170 -17.14 19.98 25.58
N LEU A 171 -16.89 19.14 24.57
CA LEU A 171 -15.59 18.50 24.40
C LEU A 171 -14.51 19.56 24.17
N LYS A 172 -13.42 19.47 24.93
CA LYS A 172 -12.25 20.33 24.78
C LYS A 172 -11.07 19.51 24.34
N LEU A 173 -10.30 20.08 23.41
CA LEU A 173 -9.08 19.49 22.88
C LEU A 173 -7.87 20.32 23.33
N SER A 174 -6.83 19.62 23.78
CA SER A 174 -5.54 20.25 24.03
C SER A 174 -4.76 20.41 22.71
N TYR A 175 -5.03 21.50 21.99
CA TYR A 175 -4.31 21.86 20.76
C TYR A 175 -2.81 22.03 21.03
N THR A 176 -1.96 21.39 20.24
CA THR A 176 -0.51 21.69 20.19
C THR A 176 -0.14 22.38 18.90
N VAL A 177 1.12 22.82 18.80
CA VAL A 177 1.67 23.51 17.62
C VAL A 177 1.31 22.77 16.31
N SER A 178 1.43 21.44 16.29
CA SER A 178 1.04 20.55 15.18
C SER A 178 -0.45 20.58 14.81
N THR A 179 -1.33 20.89 15.76
CA THR A 179 -2.77 21.05 15.53
C THR A 179 -3.16 22.47 15.07
N THR A 180 -2.24 23.43 15.23
CA THR A 180 -2.48 24.89 15.05
C THR A 180 -1.76 25.54 13.86
N ASN A 181 -0.96 24.80 13.08
CA ASN A 181 -0.33 25.34 11.87
C ASN A 181 -1.42 25.73 10.87
N LYS A 182 -1.64 27.06 10.73
CA LYS A 182 -2.73 27.74 10.01
C LYS A 182 -4.12 27.17 10.38
N LYS A 183 -4.81 27.83 11.31
CA LYS A 183 -6.20 27.54 11.72
C LYS A 183 -7.15 27.49 10.52
N VAL A 184 -7.29 26.30 9.95
CA VAL A 184 -8.18 25.99 8.83
C VAL A 184 -9.48 25.38 9.35
N TYR A 185 -9.43 24.60 10.44
CA TYR A 185 -10.61 24.06 11.12
C TYR A 185 -10.92 24.79 12.43
N THR A 186 -12.21 25.00 12.72
CA THR A 186 -12.67 25.53 14.01
C THR A 186 -12.81 24.44 15.08
N GLU A 187 -12.87 24.84 16.35
CA GLU A 187 -13.09 23.88 17.45
C GLU A 187 -14.45 23.17 17.33
N GLU A 188 -15.45 23.81 16.72
CA GLU A 188 -16.77 23.21 16.51
C GLU A 188 -16.73 22.10 15.47
N GLU A 189 -16.02 22.33 14.36
CA GLU A 189 -15.79 21.33 13.32
C GLU A 189 -15.03 20.12 13.88
N ASP A 190 -13.95 20.35 14.64
CA ASP A 190 -13.15 19.29 15.25
C ASP A 190 -13.96 18.43 16.23
N ARG A 191 -14.79 19.06 17.08
CA ARG A 191 -15.70 18.34 17.98
C ARG A 191 -16.64 17.45 17.20
N PHE A 192 -17.23 17.98 16.13
CA PHE A 192 -18.14 17.23 15.29
C PHE A 192 -17.46 16.02 14.65
N LEU A 193 -16.25 16.18 14.09
CA LEU A 193 -15.47 15.08 13.52
C LEU A 193 -15.23 13.98 14.56
N LEU A 194 -14.74 14.32 15.75
CA LEU A 194 -14.46 13.34 16.79
C LEU A 194 -15.72 12.61 17.29
N VAL A 195 -16.85 13.31 17.41
CA VAL A 195 -18.13 12.70 17.77
C VAL A 195 -18.61 11.74 16.68
N MET A 196 -18.47 12.12 15.42
CA MET A 196 -18.84 11.25 14.30
C MET A 196 -17.90 10.05 14.14
N LEU A 197 -16.60 10.21 14.42
CA LEU A 197 -15.65 9.10 14.50
C LEU A 197 -16.03 8.10 15.60
N ASP A 198 -16.42 8.56 16.78
CA ASP A 198 -16.87 7.67 17.86
C ASP A 198 -18.20 6.97 17.53
N LYS A 199 -19.11 7.68 16.84
CA LYS A 199 -20.41 7.15 16.40
C LYS A 199 -20.27 6.04 15.35
N HIS A 200 -19.44 6.28 14.33
CA HIS A 200 -19.30 5.37 13.18
C HIS A 200 -18.17 4.33 13.34
N GLY A 201 -17.22 4.54 14.25
CA GLY A 201 -16.04 3.70 14.43
C GLY A 201 -14.89 4.08 13.50
N ILE A 202 -13.66 4.08 14.03
CA ILE A 202 -12.43 4.52 13.32
C ILE A 202 -12.04 3.54 12.20
N ASP A 203 -12.38 2.27 12.36
CA ASP A 203 -12.01 1.15 11.48
C ASP A 203 -13.07 0.84 10.40
N THR A 204 -14.12 1.64 10.30
CA THR A 204 -15.24 1.40 9.38
C THR A 204 -14.87 1.72 7.93
N GLU A 205 -15.20 0.82 7.01
CA GLU A 205 -15.02 1.07 5.58
C GLU A 205 -15.90 2.24 5.09
N GLY A 206 -15.31 3.12 4.28
CA GLY A 206 -15.95 4.33 3.77
C GLY A 206 -16.30 5.36 4.85
N LEU A 207 -15.57 5.35 5.97
CA LEU A 207 -15.81 6.24 7.11
C LEU A 207 -15.82 7.72 6.70
N TYR A 208 -14.84 8.15 5.92
CA TYR A 208 -14.67 9.57 5.61
C TYR A 208 -15.70 10.07 4.59
N GLU A 209 -16.21 9.20 3.72
CA GLU A 209 -17.36 9.47 2.87
C GLU A 209 -18.62 9.68 3.72
N LYS A 210 -18.85 8.80 4.70
CA LYS A 210 -19.97 8.94 5.65
C LYS A 210 -19.85 10.23 6.47
N LEU A 211 -18.65 10.58 6.93
CA LEU A 211 -18.39 11.84 7.65
C LEU A 211 -18.71 13.05 6.78
N ARG A 212 -18.27 13.05 5.51
CA ARG A 212 -18.59 14.14 4.57
C ARG A 212 -20.10 14.31 4.40
N ASP A 213 -20.83 13.21 4.30
CA ASP A 213 -22.28 13.25 4.11
C ASP A 213 -22.99 13.72 5.41
N GLU A 214 -22.55 13.28 6.59
CA GLU A 214 -23.01 13.79 7.89
C GLU A 214 -22.76 15.31 8.06
N ILE A 215 -21.63 15.83 7.56
CA ILE A 215 -21.34 17.28 7.56
C ILE A 215 -22.36 18.03 6.71
N ARG A 216 -22.69 17.52 5.52
CA ARG A 216 -23.64 18.14 4.58
C ARG A 216 -25.07 18.10 5.07
N GLU A 217 -25.45 17.03 5.76
CA GLU A 217 -26.79 16.86 6.33
C GLU A 217 -26.98 17.69 7.61
N SER A 218 -25.89 17.96 8.34
CA SER A 218 -25.92 18.70 9.59
C SER A 218 -26.40 20.15 9.40
N PRO A 219 -27.48 20.56 10.10
CA PRO A 219 -27.92 21.95 10.11
C PRO A 219 -26.87 22.95 10.61
N LEU A 220 -25.93 22.49 11.44
CA LEU A 220 -24.92 23.33 12.09
C LEU A 220 -23.97 23.95 11.07
N PHE A 221 -23.68 23.24 9.98
CA PHE A 221 -22.67 23.63 8.99
C PHE A 221 -23.27 24.15 7.69
N ARG A 222 -24.57 24.48 7.66
CA ARG A 222 -25.28 24.97 6.46
C ARG A 222 -24.60 26.14 5.76
N PHE A 223 -23.95 27.01 6.53
CA PHE A 223 -23.26 28.21 6.03
C PHE A 223 -21.73 28.08 6.10
N ASP A 224 -21.23 26.93 6.52
CA ASP A 224 -19.81 26.65 6.62
C ASP A 224 -19.29 26.08 5.30
N TRP A 225 -19.08 26.97 4.34
CA TRP A 225 -18.58 26.61 3.01
C TRP A 225 -17.22 25.93 3.07
N PHE A 226 -16.40 26.26 4.07
CA PHE A 226 -15.10 25.64 4.24
C PHE A 226 -15.28 24.16 4.57
N PHE A 227 -16.05 23.84 5.61
CA PHE A 227 -16.23 22.46 6.05
C PHE A 227 -17.02 21.63 5.03
N LEU A 228 -18.00 22.24 4.35
CA LEU A 228 -18.75 21.62 3.24
C LEU A 228 -17.89 21.32 2.00
N SER A 229 -16.79 22.06 1.80
CA SER A 229 -15.88 21.87 0.66
C SER A 229 -14.86 20.75 0.85
N ARG A 230 -14.75 20.18 2.07
CA ARG A 230 -13.72 19.17 2.37
C ARG A 230 -13.99 17.85 1.66
N THR A 231 -12.94 17.29 1.09
CA THR A 231 -12.92 15.95 0.52
C THR A 231 -12.78 14.89 1.63
N PRO A 232 -13.23 13.64 1.42
CA PRO A 232 -13.02 12.55 2.37
C PRO A 232 -11.55 12.39 2.78
N GLN A 233 -10.62 12.60 1.85
CA GLN A 233 -9.17 12.51 2.10
C GLN A 233 -8.70 13.61 3.07
N GLU A 234 -9.11 14.86 2.85
CA GLU A 234 -8.77 15.98 3.74
C GLU A 234 -9.38 15.81 5.14
N LEU A 235 -10.62 15.31 5.21
CA LEU A 235 -11.26 14.95 6.48
C LEU A 235 -10.49 13.83 7.18
N GLY A 236 -10.01 12.83 6.44
CA GLY A 236 -9.19 11.74 6.95
C GLY A 236 -7.90 12.22 7.62
N ARG A 237 -7.16 13.11 6.95
CA ARG A 237 -5.94 13.72 7.53
C ARG A 237 -6.24 14.51 8.80
N ARG A 238 -7.32 15.31 8.80
CA ARG A 238 -7.73 16.05 10.00
C ARG A 238 -8.09 15.10 11.14
N CYS A 239 -8.85 14.04 10.87
CA CYS A 239 -9.23 13.02 11.84
C CYS A 239 -8.00 12.31 12.44
N ALA A 240 -7.00 11.95 11.64
CA ALA A 240 -5.76 11.35 12.11
C ALA A 240 -5.00 12.26 13.11
N THR A 241 -4.91 13.56 12.82
CA THR A 241 -4.33 14.56 13.72
C THR A 241 -5.13 14.72 15.01
N LEU A 242 -6.46 14.69 14.93
CA LEU A 242 -7.34 14.79 16.10
C LEU A 242 -7.25 13.55 16.99
N ILE A 243 -7.22 12.35 16.41
CA ILE A 243 -7.01 11.09 17.15
C ILE A 243 -5.67 11.14 17.88
N THR A 244 -4.59 11.55 17.20
CA THR A 244 -3.26 11.68 17.83
C THR A 244 -3.26 12.67 18.99
N THR A 245 -3.99 13.78 18.85
CA THR A 245 -4.18 14.77 19.92
C THR A 245 -4.88 14.15 21.13
N VAL A 246 -5.97 13.41 20.91
CA VAL A 246 -6.72 12.72 21.97
C VAL A 246 -5.87 11.64 22.63
N THR A 247 -5.17 10.81 21.86
CA THR A 247 -4.26 9.77 22.38
C THR A 247 -3.22 10.38 23.33
N ARG A 248 -2.52 11.43 22.89
CA ARG A 248 -1.49 12.07 23.73
C ARG A 248 -2.06 12.71 25.00
N GLU A 249 -3.25 13.28 24.93
CA GLU A 249 -3.95 13.85 26.09
C GLU A 249 -4.31 12.75 27.11
N MET A 250 -4.76 11.59 26.63
CA MET A 250 -5.18 10.46 27.46
C MET A 250 -4.00 9.68 28.07
N GLU A 251 -2.87 9.61 27.39
CA GLU A 251 -1.65 8.89 27.82
C GLU A 251 -0.72 9.72 28.71
N GLY A 252 -1.00 11.01 28.94
CA GLY A 252 -0.21 11.85 29.85
C GLY A 252 1.09 12.41 29.25
N GLY A 253 1.17 12.61 27.93
CA GLY A 253 2.22 13.41 27.29
C GLY A 253 3.54 12.70 26.91
N SER A 254 3.67 11.38 27.05
CA SER A 254 4.89 10.65 26.64
C SER A 254 4.89 10.30 25.14
N GLY A 255 5.05 11.30 24.26
CA GLY A 255 4.89 11.18 22.81
C GLY A 255 6.13 10.79 21.98
N LYS A 256 6.74 9.61 22.20
CA LYS A 256 7.88 9.17 21.35
C LYS A 256 7.48 8.37 20.10
N GLU A 257 6.46 7.53 20.14
CA GLU A 257 6.07 6.70 18.97
C GLU A 257 5.10 7.39 18.00
N ASN A 258 4.27 8.32 18.48
CA ASN A 258 3.33 9.06 17.62
C ASN A 258 4.00 10.08 16.69
N LYS A 259 5.28 10.40 16.88
CA LYS A 259 5.98 11.39 16.05
C LYS A 259 6.15 10.92 14.60
N ARG A 260 6.38 9.62 14.37
CA ARG A 260 6.55 9.05 13.01
C ARG A 260 5.29 9.17 12.14
N VAL A 261 4.11 8.93 12.71
CA VAL A 261 2.85 9.04 11.94
C VAL A 261 2.52 10.50 11.63
N VAL A 262 2.88 11.43 12.52
CA VAL A 262 2.73 12.86 12.25
C VAL A 262 3.71 13.30 11.15
N GLU A 263 4.97 12.84 11.21
CA GLU A 263 5.97 13.11 10.16
C GLU A 263 5.53 12.53 8.80
N GLU A 264 4.99 11.31 8.76
CA GLU A 264 4.45 10.71 7.51
C GLU A 264 3.26 11.50 6.94
N VAL A 265 2.32 11.95 7.77
CA VAL A 265 1.15 12.74 7.31
C VAL A 265 1.57 14.15 6.89
N GLU A 266 2.52 14.78 7.58
CA GLU A 266 3.07 16.09 7.22
C GLU A 266 3.86 16.03 5.89
N GLU A 267 4.66 14.97 5.66
CA GLU A 267 5.37 14.74 4.41
C GLU A 267 4.40 14.53 3.23
N GLU A 268 3.32 13.77 3.43
CA GLU A 268 2.26 13.59 2.42
C GLU A 268 1.51 14.90 2.12
N ASP A 269 1.25 15.74 3.13
CA ASP A 269 0.61 17.05 2.94
C ASP A 269 1.50 18.02 2.13
N GLU A 270 2.81 18.05 2.40
CA GLU A 270 3.77 18.83 1.61
C GLU A 270 3.92 18.34 0.16
N GLU A 271 3.77 17.03 -0.07
CA GLU A 271 3.86 16.45 -1.42
C GLU A 271 2.62 16.77 -2.26
N VAL A 272 1.43 16.83 -1.64
CA VAL A 272 0.16 17.18 -2.30
C VAL A 272 0.01 18.69 -2.56
N GLU A 273 0.60 19.56 -1.73
CA GLU A 273 0.59 21.02 -1.97
C GLU A 273 1.53 21.48 -3.10
N LYS A 274 2.48 20.65 -3.56
CA LYS A 274 3.35 21.00 -4.69
C LYS A 274 2.56 20.95 -6.01
N PRO A 275 2.53 22.04 -6.80
CA PRO A 275 1.84 22.03 -8.09
C PRO A 275 2.51 21.00 -9.00
N ALA A 276 1.74 20.02 -9.48
CA ALA A 276 2.20 19.01 -10.43
C ALA A 276 2.94 19.67 -11.60
N PRO A 277 4.14 19.20 -11.99
CA PRO A 277 4.84 19.77 -13.13
C PRO A 277 3.96 19.59 -14.36
N LYS A 278 3.64 20.70 -15.03
CA LYS A 278 2.89 20.71 -16.30
C LYS A 278 3.59 19.79 -17.29
N LYS A 279 3.03 18.59 -17.51
CA LYS A 279 3.46 17.67 -18.58
C LYS A 279 3.20 18.35 -19.93
N GLY A 280 4.25 18.99 -20.45
CA GLY A 280 4.34 19.42 -21.84
C GLY A 280 4.28 18.19 -22.75
N ARG A 281 3.33 18.25 -23.68
CA ARG A 281 3.09 17.33 -24.78
C ARG A 281 4.38 17.00 -25.55
N VAL A 282 4.74 15.71 -25.57
CA VAL A 282 5.86 15.18 -26.35
C VAL A 282 5.39 14.91 -27.78
N SER A 283 5.98 15.61 -28.75
CA SER A 283 6.01 15.17 -30.15
C SER A 283 7.45 14.82 -30.50
N GLY A 284 7.69 13.59 -30.92
CA GLY A 284 9.02 13.07 -31.25
C GLY A 284 9.61 13.64 -32.53
N GLY A 285 10.93 13.46 -32.69
CA GLY A 285 11.62 13.72 -33.94
C GLY A 285 13.12 13.90 -33.82
N ALA A 286 13.84 12.79 -34.05
CA ALA A 286 15.17 12.68 -34.68
C ALA A 286 16.44 13.21 -33.99
N ALA A 287 17.43 12.31 -34.03
CA ALA A 287 18.81 12.47 -33.59
C ALA A 287 19.66 13.34 -34.53
N ALA A 288 20.64 14.05 -33.98
CA ALA A 288 21.96 14.22 -34.59
C ALA A 288 22.99 14.71 -33.56
N LYS A 289 24.10 13.98 -33.49
CA LYS A 289 25.34 14.29 -32.77
C LYS A 289 26.02 15.51 -33.40
N ASN A 290 26.61 16.43 -32.61
CA ASN A 290 28.08 16.64 -32.53
C ASN A 290 28.51 18.03 -32.01
N LYS A 291 29.53 17.95 -31.15
CA LYS A 291 30.76 18.78 -31.09
C LYS A 291 30.74 20.12 -30.34
N ALA A 292 31.52 20.10 -29.27
CA ALA A 292 32.01 21.22 -28.49
C ALA A 292 32.82 22.25 -29.29
N VAL A 293 32.78 23.51 -28.86
CA VAL A 293 33.96 24.39 -28.71
C VAL A 293 33.65 25.56 -27.75
N ASN A 294 34.62 25.86 -26.91
CA ASN A 294 34.72 26.99 -25.98
C ASN A 294 35.08 28.30 -26.73
N GLY A 295 34.67 29.48 -26.22
CA GLY A 295 35.33 30.74 -26.59
C GLY A 295 34.53 32.06 -26.46
N VAL A 296 34.56 32.65 -25.26
CA VAL A 296 34.92 34.07 -24.95
C VAL A 296 34.24 35.27 -25.67
N LYS A 297 33.67 36.14 -24.81
CA LYS A 297 33.51 37.63 -24.80
C LYS A 297 32.81 38.37 -25.96
N GLY A 298 31.84 39.20 -25.56
CA GLY A 298 31.59 40.50 -26.20
C GLY A 298 30.17 41.06 -26.04
N THR A 299 29.90 41.84 -25.00
CA THR A 299 28.97 43.00 -25.05
C THR A 299 29.76 44.20 -25.62
N PRO A 300 29.21 45.24 -26.29
CA PRO A 300 28.10 46.06 -25.76
C PRO A 300 27.18 46.78 -26.79
N ASN A 301 26.14 47.45 -26.26
CA ASN A 301 25.36 48.59 -26.82
C ASN A 301 24.66 48.39 -28.19
N GLY A 302 23.47 48.92 -28.46
CA GLY A 302 22.64 49.92 -27.81
C GLY A 302 21.64 50.46 -28.87
N ASN A 303 20.65 51.21 -28.39
CA ASN A 303 19.75 52.11 -29.12
C ASN A 303 18.62 51.52 -30.00
N SER A 304 17.41 51.63 -29.42
CA SER A 304 16.29 52.44 -29.92
C SER A 304 16.12 52.62 -31.43
N ARG A 305 14.92 52.31 -31.93
CA ARG A 305 14.08 53.29 -32.62
C ARG A 305 12.62 52.87 -32.71
N ASP A 306 11.83 53.89 -32.42
CA ASP A 306 10.40 54.08 -32.50
C ASP A 306 9.96 54.33 -33.96
N ALA A 307 8.75 53.90 -34.30
CA ALA A 307 7.92 54.30 -35.45
C ALA A 307 6.78 53.28 -35.60
N SER A 308 5.52 53.62 -35.86
CA SER A 308 4.81 54.89 -35.96
C SER A 308 3.32 54.55 -36.09
N GLU A 309 2.49 55.47 -35.62
CA GLU A 309 1.03 55.47 -35.72
C GLU A 309 0.51 55.36 -37.16
N ASP A 310 -0.72 54.86 -37.32
CA ASP A 310 -1.70 55.56 -38.16
C ASP A 310 -3.14 55.13 -37.83
N THR A 311 -3.92 56.10 -37.36
CA THR A 311 -5.38 56.09 -37.24
C THR A 311 -5.97 56.94 -38.35
N VAL A 312 -6.97 56.45 -39.08
CA VAL A 312 -7.89 57.31 -39.85
C VAL A 312 -9.33 56.81 -39.68
N ALA A 313 -10.22 57.78 -39.48
CA ALA A 313 -11.60 57.65 -39.04
C ALA A 313 -12.63 58.00 -40.13
N SER A 314 -13.90 57.75 -39.78
CA SER A 314 -15.17 58.29 -40.32
C SER A 314 -15.68 57.66 -41.62
N ALA A 315 -16.98 57.59 -41.94
CA ALA A 315 -18.23 58.09 -41.36
C ALA A 315 -19.36 57.13 -41.84
N GLY A 316 -20.49 56.98 -41.18
CA GLY A 316 -21.61 57.92 -41.34
C GLY A 316 -22.94 57.19 -41.14
N ALA A 317 -23.87 57.88 -40.47
CA ALA A 317 -25.15 57.39 -39.97
C ALA A 317 -26.27 57.42 -41.03
N ALA A 318 -27.27 56.54 -40.89
CA ALA A 318 -28.68 56.83 -41.22
C ALA A 318 -29.65 55.73 -40.72
N LYS A 319 -30.45 56.06 -39.71
CA LYS A 319 -31.89 55.68 -39.56
C LYS A 319 -32.68 57.01 -39.73
N PRO A 320 -34.03 57.07 -39.90
CA PRO A 320 -35.07 56.07 -39.59
C PRO A 320 -36.27 56.02 -40.58
N LYS A 321 -37.22 55.07 -40.41
CA LYS A 321 -38.63 55.37 -40.03
C LYS A 321 -39.57 54.15 -40.07
N SER A 322 -40.53 54.25 -39.16
CA SER A 322 -41.61 53.38 -38.69
C SER A 322 -42.85 53.27 -39.59
N ARG A 323 -43.65 52.20 -39.41
CA ARG A 323 -45.09 52.19 -38.99
C ARG A 323 -45.66 50.75 -39.04
N SER A 324 -46.07 50.17 -37.91
CA SER A 324 -47.48 49.92 -37.47
C SER A 324 -48.35 49.16 -38.49
N ARG A 325 -49.13 48.11 -38.18
CA ARG A 325 -50.12 48.01 -37.08
C ARG A 325 -50.86 46.64 -37.11
N LYS A 326 -51.29 46.18 -35.92
CA LYS A 326 -52.48 45.34 -35.57
C LYS A 326 -52.51 43.88 -36.06
N LYS A 327 -53.04 42.94 -35.26
CA LYS A 327 -54.18 43.03 -34.34
C LYS A 327 -53.92 42.35 -33.00
#